data_AF-A0A327VTJ1-F1
#
_entry.id   AF-A0A327VTJ1-F1
#
_cell.length_a   1.000
_cell.length_b   1.000
_cell.length_c   1.000
_cell.angle_alpha   90.00
_cell.angle_beta   90.00
_cell.angle_gamma   90.00
#
_symmetry.space_group_name_H-M   'P 1'
#
loop_
_entity.id
_entity.type
_entity.pdbx_description
1 polymer ?
#
loop_
_entity_poly.entity_id
_entity_poly.type
_entity_poly.pdbx_seq_one_letter_code
_entity_poly.pdbx_strand_id
1 'polypeptide(L)'
;MNKAAIYNWLIVAYSEPITNLMETFYYDRRDREFYSIHIADFLLVTDDLTRDESVRASYADDTTALIADRISRREQNDPEIVMIPALELGKRKAIMEEFISGIKDEKLFNLLQQRVKNQDGSQRFCFYFGTEATDELKDQWEKWKHTRLITIIDQFMVDNNIDLESSRVWDIGNSSWIEMDLT
;
A
#
# COMPACT_ATOMS: atom_id res chain seq x y z
N MET A 1 -11.62 -6.00 14.34
CA MET A 1 -11.58 -6.18 12.87
C MET A 1 -10.90 -7.51 12.57
N ASN A 2 -11.22 -8.20 11.47
CA ASN A 2 -10.58 -9.49 11.16
C ASN A 2 -9.11 -9.26 10.78
N LYS A 3 -8.15 -9.95 11.40
CA LYS A 3 -6.71 -9.88 11.05
C LYS A 3 -6.46 -10.07 9.56
N ALA A 4 -7.26 -10.92 8.92
CA ALA A 4 -7.20 -11.13 7.48
C ALA A 4 -7.41 -9.83 6.68
N ALA A 5 -8.26 -8.92 7.16
CA ALA A 5 -8.47 -7.62 6.52
C ALA A 5 -7.23 -6.71 6.63
N ILE A 6 -6.56 -6.70 7.78
CA ILE A 6 -5.31 -5.95 7.97
C ILE A 6 -4.23 -6.49 7.02
N TYR A 7 -4.04 -7.81 6.97
CA TYR A 7 -3.07 -8.41 6.04
C TYR A 7 -3.41 -8.12 4.59
N ASN A 8 -4.68 -8.23 4.18
CA ASN A 8 -5.08 -7.91 2.82
C ASN A 8 -4.78 -6.45 2.46
N TRP A 9 -5.08 -5.51 3.37
CA TRP A 9 -4.78 -4.09 3.19
C TRP A 9 -3.27 -3.84 3.08
N LEU A 10 -2.47 -4.47 3.93
CA LEU A 10 -1.00 -4.37 3.88
C LEU A 10 -0.41 -5.01 2.62
N ILE A 11 -0.98 -6.12 2.16
CA ILE A 11 -0.57 -6.75 0.90
C ILE A 11 -0.80 -5.80 -0.27
N VAL A 12 -1.91 -5.04 -0.26
CA VAL A 12 -2.13 -3.98 -1.25
C VAL A 12 -1.05 -2.91 -1.13
N ALA A 13 -0.82 -2.36 0.07
CA ALA A 13 0.20 -1.33 0.31
C ALA A 13 1.59 -1.75 -0.19
N TYR A 14 2.05 -2.95 0.18
CA TYR A 14 3.34 -3.50 -0.26
C TYR A 14 3.39 -3.80 -1.77
N SER A 15 2.23 -3.98 -2.40
CA SER A 15 2.14 -4.27 -3.83
C SER A 15 2.00 -3.03 -4.70
N GLU A 16 1.84 -1.83 -4.14
CA GLU A 16 1.77 -0.58 -4.92
C GLU A 16 3.06 -0.31 -5.71
N PRO A 17 3.03 0.51 -6.77
CA PRO A 17 4.24 1.02 -7.40
C PRO A 17 5.15 1.70 -6.37
N ILE A 18 6.47 1.55 -6.54
CA ILE A 18 7.47 2.16 -5.65
C ILE A 18 7.42 3.69 -5.76
N THR A 19 7.11 4.19 -6.96
CA THR A 19 7.00 5.61 -7.26
C THR A 19 5.55 6.10 -7.21
N ASN A 20 4.66 5.41 -6.49
CA ASN A 20 3.28 5.85 -6.39
C ASN A 20 3.22 7.15 -5.57
N LEU A 21 2.88 8.25 -6.23
CA LEU A 21 2.66 9.55 -5.60
C LEU A 21 1.19 9.79 -5.25
N MET A 22 0.28 8.91 -5.68
CA MET A 22 -1.17 9.10 -5.52
C MET A 22 -1.63 8.73 -4.12
N GLU A 23 -1.01 7.73 -3.49
CA GLU A 23 -1.42 7.24 -2.19
C GLU A 23 -0.21 6.75 -1.40
N THR A 24 -0.10 7.18 -0.14
CA THR A 24 0.95 6.74 0.78
C THR A 24 0.34 6.09 2.01
N PHE A 25 0.97 5.03 2.51
CA PHE A 25 0.44 4.16 3.55
C PHE A 25 1.21 4.34 4.85
N TYR A 26 0.51 4.32 5.98
CA TYR A 26 1.06 4.61 7.29
C TYR A 26 0.42 3.76 8.39
N TYR A 27 1.08 3.72 9.53
CA TYR A 27 0.54 3.27 10.80
C TYR A 27 0.73 4.36 11.86
N ASP A 28 -0.34 4.75 12.53
CA ASP A 28 -0.29 5.67 13.67
C ASP A 28 -0.28 4.88 14.98
N ARG A 29 0.83 4.94 15.71
CA ARG A 29 0.98 4.28 17.01
C ARG A 29 0.05 4.86 18.07
N ARG A 30 -0.29 6.15 17.99
CA ARG A 30 -1.19 6.82 18.93
C ARG A 30 -2.57 6.16 18.92
N ASP A 31 -3.10 5.98 17.71
CA ASP A 31 -4.47 5.51 17.50
C ASP A 31 -4.53 3.99 17.22
N ARG A 32 -3.37 3.35 17.01
CA ARG A 32 -3.20 1.96 16.58
C ARG A 32 -3.91 1.67 15.25
N GLU A 33 -3.78 2.61 14.32
CA GLU A 33 -4.51 2.56 13.06
C GLU A 33 -3.56 2.52 11.86
N PHE A 34 -3.83 1.58 10.96
CA PHE A 34 -3.35 1.61 9.59
C PHE A 34 -4.22 2.57 8.78
N TYR A 35 -3.61 3.43 8.00
CA TYR A 35 -4.33 4.37 7.14
C TYR A 35 -3.50 4.72 5.91
N SER A 36 -4.15 5.29 4.90
CA SER A 36 -3.50 5.91 3.77
C SER A 36 -3.91 7.37 3.65
N ILE A 37 -3.07 8.17 2.99
CA ILE A 37 -3.36 9.53 2.57
C ILE A 37 -3.26 9.54 1.05
N HIS A 38 -4.36 9.91 0.40
CA HIS A 38 -4.38 10.14 -1.04
C HIS A 38 -3.87 11.55 -1.34
N ILE A 39 -3.27 11.79 -2.50
CA ILE A 39 -2.70 13.11 -2.86
C ILE A 39 -3.73 14.23 -2.81
N ALA A 40 -5.00 13.92 -3.12
CA ALA A 40 -6.11 14.87 -3.05
C ALA A 40 -6.44 15.30 -1.61
N ASP A 41 -6.11 14.49 -0.60
CA ASP A 41 -6.35 14.81 0.81
C ASP A 41 -5.51 16.01 1.28
N PHE A 42 -4.38 16.28 0.62
CA PHE A 42 -3.58 17.48 0.86
C PHE A 42 -4.30 18.77 0.50
N LEU A 43 -5.37 18.71 -0.31
CA LEU A 43 -6.20 19.87 -0.58
C LEU A 43 -7.07 20.26 0.63
N LEU A 44 -7.20 19.39 1.65
CA LEU A 44 -7.97 19.70 2.86
C LEU A 44 -7.20 20.57 3.85
N VAL A 45 -5.92 20.82 3.59
CA VAL A 45 -5.05 21.60 4.46
C VAL A 45 -4.46 22.79 3.73
N THR A 46 -4.32 23.88 4.46
CA THR A 46 -3.61 25.10 4.05
C THR A 46 -2.10 24.92 4.13
N ASP A 47 -1.35 25.91 3.61
CA ASP A 47 0.12 25.94 3.68
C ASP A 47 0.68 25.91 5.13
N ASP A 48 -0.10 26.39 6.12
CA ASP A 48 0.25 26.33 7.54
C ASP A 48 -0.22 25.04 8.24
N LEU A 49 -0.65 24.04 7.45
CA LEU A 49 -1.08 22.71 7.91
C LEU A 49 -2.30 22.77 8.84
N THR A 50 -3.15 23.78 8.65
CA THR A 50 -4.46 23.88 9.29
C THR A 50 -5.56 23.47 8.30
N ARG A 51 -6.78 23.22 8.78
CA ARG A 51 -7.90 22.83 7.91
C ARG A 51 -8.25 24.00 6.98
N ASP A 52 -8.32 23.73 5.68
CA ASP A 52 -8.79 24.71 4.71
C ASP A 52 -10.34 24.76 4.70
N GLU A 53 -10.90 25.87 5.19
CA GLU A 53 -12.35 26.09 5.22
C GLU A 53 -12.97 26.38 3.84
N SER A 54 -12.14 26.68 2.83
CA SER A 54 -12.58 26.91 1.45
C SER A 54 -12.81 25.62 0.66
N VAL A 55 -12.29 24.49 1.16
CA VAL A 55 -12.41 23.19 0.49
C VAL A 55 -13.60 22.41 1.05
N ARG A 56 -14.45 21.94 0.14
CA ARG A 56 -15.59 21.08 0.47
C ARG A 56 -15.24 19.65 0.16
N ALA A 57 -15.31 18.78 1.16
CA ALA A 57 -15.22 17.34 0.97
C ALA A 57 -16.54 16.69 1.37
N SER A 58 -16.84 15.53 0.78
CA SER A 58 -17.94 14.68 1.25
C SER A 58 -17.61 13.96 2.56
N TYR A 59 -16.38 14.11 3.06
CA TYR A 59 -15.99 13.63 4.37
C TYR A 59 -16.81 14.32 5.46
N ALA A 60 -17.15 13.57 6.51
CA ALA A 60 -17.67 14.18 7.72
C ALA A 60 -16.58 15.07 8.37
N ASP A 61 -16.99 16.12 9.10
CA ASP A 61 -16.06 17.11 9.65
C ASP A 61 -14.98 16.49 10.55
N ASP A 62 -15.32 15.44 11.29
CA ASP A 62 -14.41 14.67 12.13
C ASP A 62 -13.35 13.92 11.29
N THR A 63 -13.76 13.39 10.15
CA THR A 63 -12.89 12.72 9.17
C THR A 63 -11.94 13.73 8.54
N THR A 64 -12.43 14.90 8.11
CA THR A 64 -11.57 15.98 7.59
C THR A 64 -10.56 16.46 8.63
N ALA A 65 -10.99 16.65 9.88
CA ALA A 65 -10.11 17.05 10.96
C ALA A 65 -9.04 15.98 11.26
N LEU A 66 -9.39 14.70 11.22
CA LEU A 66 -8.46 13.59 11.40
C LEU A 66 -7.42 13.50 10.27
N ILE A 67 -7.84 13.72 9.02
CA ILE A 67 -6.92 13.77 7.87
C ILE A 67 -5.94 14.93 8.04
N ALA A 68 -6.44 16.13 8.39
CA ALA A 68 -5.61 17.30 8.62
C ALA A 68 -4.59 17.08 9.76
N ASP A 69 -5.02 16.48 10.89
CA ASP A 69 -4.12 16.10 12.00
C ASP A 69 -2.99 15.18 11.51
N ARG A 70 -3.33 14.15 10.74
CA ARG A 70 -2.35 13.18 10.22
C ARG A 70 -1.36 13.80 9.25
N ILE A 71 -1.83 14.65 8.34
CA ILE A 71 -0.95 15.39 7.42
C ILE A 71 -0.02 16.30 8.21
N SER A 72 -0.56 17.10 9.14
CA SER A 72 0.23 18.03 9.95
C SER A 72 1.32 17.31 10.75
N ARG A 73 0.96 16.22 11.43
CA ARG A 73 1.92 15.40 12.20
C ARG A 73 2.99 14.75 11.33
N ARG A 74 2.64 14.30 10.13
CA ARG A 74 3.59 13.74 9.16
C ARG A 74 4.62 14.79 8.72
N GLU A 75 4.17 15.98 8.32
CA GLU A 75 5.07 17.06 7.89
C GLU A 75 5.99 17.54 9.03
N GLN A 76 5.56 17.37 10.28
CA GLN A 76 6.36 17.62 11.48
C GLN A 76 7.28 16.46 11.88
N ASN A 77 7.35 15.38 11.10
CA ASN A 77 8.12 14.16 11.38
C ASN A 77 7.79 13.51 12.74
N ASP A 78 6.50 13.44 13.07
CA ASP A 78 6.04 12.76 14.29
C ASP A 78 6.53 11.29 14.34
N PRO A 79 7.32 10.88 15.35
CA PRO A 79 7.83 9.52 15.47
C PRO A 79 6.75 8.47 15.71
N GLU A 80 5.53 8.86 16.10
CA GLU A 80 4.39 7.96 16.24
C GLU A 80 3.78 7.54 14.89
N ILE A 81 4.10 8.26 13.80
CA ILE A 81 3.68 7.91 12.45
C ILE A 81 4.76 7.07 11.77
N VAL A 82 4.43 5.82 11.48
CA VAL A 82 5.30 4.88 10.78
C VAL A 82 4.88 4.79 9.33
N MET A 83 5.76 5.15 8.41
CA MET A 83 5.54 4.94 6.98
C MET A 83 5.61 3.45 6.62
N ILE A 84 4.65 2.97 5.85
CA ILE A 84 4.61 1.60 5.33
C ILE A 84 5.13 1.65 3.89
N PRO A 85 6.31 1.07 3.61
CA PRO A 85 6.91 1.16 2.28
C PRO A 85 6.25 0.18 1.32
N ALA A 86 6.19 0.55 0.05
CA ALA A 86 6.00 -0.41 -1.03
C ALA A 86 7.19 -1.39 -1.08
N LEU A 87 6.99 -2.61 -1.57
CA LEU A 87 8.07 -3.59 -1.65
C LEU A 87 9.19 -3.09 -2.58
N GLU A 88 10.44 -3.09 -2.13
CA GLU A 88 11.58 -2.62 -2.93
C GLU A 88 11.81 -3.46 -4.20
N LEU A 89 12.32 -2.82 -5.25
CA LEU A 89 12.49 -3.44 -6.57
C LEU A 89 13.34 -4.71 -6.52
N GLY A 90 14.45 -4.68 -5.76
CA GLY A 90 15.32 -5.84 -5.59
C GLY A 90 14.59 -7.03 -4.97
N LYS A 91 13.78 -6.79 -3.93
CA LYS A 91 12.98 -7.84 -3.28
C LYS A 91 11.88 -8.37 -4.19
N ARG A 92 11.22 -7.51 -4.98
CA ARG A 92 10.24 -7.94 -6.00
C ARG A 92 10.87 -8.93 -6.98
N LYS A 93 12.00 -8.53 -7.58
CA LYS A 93 12.74 -9.36 -8.54
C LYS A 93 13.15 -10.69 -7.91
N ALA A 94 13.71 -10.68 -6.70
CA ALA A 94 14.11 -11.89 -6.00
C ALA A 94 12.94 -12.88 -5.78
N ILE A 95 11.78 -12.40 -5.30
CA ILE A 95 10.59 -13.25 -5.10
C ILE A 95 10.07 -13.81 -6.42
N MET A 96 10.08 -12.99 -7.48
CA MET A 96 9.64 -13.41 -8.81
C MET A 96 10.60 -14.44 -9.43
N GLU A 97 11.91 -14.24 -9.30
CA GLU A 97 12.95 -15.19 -9.74
C GLU A 97 12.83 -16.52 -9.02
N GLU A 98 12.61 -16.48 -7.70
CA GLU A 98 12.39 -17.68 -6.88
C GLU A 98 11.18 -18.47 -7.40
N PHE A 99 10.06 -17.79 -7.69
CA PHE A 99 8.85 -18.43 -8.21
C PHE A 99 9.09 -19.09 -9.57
N ILE A 100 9.66 -18.36 -10.53
CA ILE A 100 9.81 -18.87 -11.90
C ILE A 100 10.87 -19.97 -12.00
N SER A 101 11.80 -20.07 -11.04
CA SER A 101 12.82 -21.12 -11.02
C SER A 101 12.26 -22.56 -11.02
N GLY A 102 11.00 -22.73 -10.57
CA GLY A 102 10.29 -24.01 -10.58
C GLY A 102 9.56 -24.34 -11.89
N ILE A 103 9.51 -23.41 -12.86
CA ILE A 103 8.75 -23.59 -14.10
C ILE A 103 9.54 -24.44 -15.09
N LYS A 104 8.94 -25.58 -15.50
CA LYS A 104 9.55 -26.53 -16.44
C LYS A 104 9.34 -26.16 -17.91
N ASP A 105 8.30 -25.40 -18.23
CA ASP A 105 8.06 -24.92 -19.59
C ASP A 105 9.09 -23.83 -19.92
N GLU A 106 10.02 -24.15 -20.82
CA GLU A 106 11.13 -23.27 -21.20
C GLU A 106 10.65 -21.97 -21.85
N LYS A 107 9.57 -22.00 -22.65
CA LYS A 107 9.04 -20.80 -23.32
C LYS A 107 8.44 -19.86 -22.29
N LEU A 108 7.62 -20.40 -21.39
CA LEU A 108 7.00 -19.64 -20.32
C LEU A 108 8.05 -19.10 -19.33
N PHE A 109 9.04 -19.92 -18.96
CA PHE A 109 10.15 -19.51 -18.12
C PHE A 109 10.89 -18.31 -18.71
N ASN A 110 11.32 -18.41 -19.97
CA ASN A 110 12.07 -17.34 -20.64
C ASN A 110 11.25 -16.05 -20.75
N LEU A 111 9.95 -16.18 -21.06
CA LEU A 111 9.03 -15.05 -21.12
C LEU A 111 8.89 -14.35 -19.76
N LEU A 112 8.62 -15.10 -18.69
CA LEU A 112 8.48 -14.53 -17.36
C LEU A 112 9.80 -13.96 -16.85
N GLN A 113 10.94 -14.60 -17.15
CA GLN A 113 12.26 -14.08 -16.80
C GLN A 113 12.53 -12.72 -17.48
N GLN A 114 12.14 -12.54 -18.74
CA GLN A 114 12.21 -11.23 -19.39
C GLN A 114 11.30 -10.20 -18.69
N ARG A 115 10.08 -10.59 -18.31
CA ARG A 115 9.17 -9.71 -17.54
C ARG A 115 9.78 -9.30 -16.20
N VAL A 116 10.47 -10.19 -15.50
CA VAL A 116 11.20 -9.84 -14.26
C VAL A 116 12.33 -8.85 -14.54
N LYS A 117 13.15 -9.08 -15.57
CA LYS A 117 14.24 -8.16 -15.95
C LYS A 117 13.71 -6.75 -16.23
N ASN A 118 12.57 -6.66 -16.89
CA ASN A 118 11.91 -5.41 -17.28
C ASN A 118 11.17 -4.71 -16.12
N GLN A 119 11.05 -5.32 -14.94
CA GLN A 119 10.49 -4.62 -13.77
C GLN A 119 11.37 -3.41 -13.41
N ASP A 120 10.73 -2.25 -13.30
CA ASP A 120 11.32 -0.98 -12.87
C ASP A 120 10.68 -0.41 -11.60
N GLY A 121 9.65 -1.08 -11.08
CA GLY A 121 8.94 -0.66 -9.86
C GLY A 121 7.81 0.35 -10.10
N SER A 122 7.59 0.79 -11.35
CA SER A 122 6.47 1.66 -11.71
C SER A 122 5.12 0.90 -11.80
N GLN A 123 5.16 -0.43 -11.86
CA GLN A 123 3.98 -1.27 -11.84
C GLN A 123 3.73 -1.86 -10.45
N ARG A 124 2.48 -2.28 -10.21
CA ARG A 124 2.14 -3.08 -9.03
C ARG A 124 2.94 -4.39 -9.03
N PHE A 125 3.24 -4.89 -7.83
CA PHE A 125 3.95 -6.16 -7.65
C PHE A 125 3.06 -7.35 -8.04
N CYS A 126 3.08 -7.69 -9.32
CA CYS A 126 2.35 -8.83 -9.87
C CYS A 126 2.98 -9.29 -11.19
N PHE A 127 2.79 -10.55 -11.55
CA PHE A 127 3.04 -11.00 -12.91
C PHE A 127 1.84 -10.69 -13.81
N TYR A 128 2.10 -10.04 -14.94
CA TYR A 128 1.23 -10.22 -16.09
C TYR A 128 1.54 -11.59 -16.69
N PHE A 129 0.59 -12.51 -16.66
CA PHE A 129 0.76 -13.86 -17.21
C PHE A 129 0.26 -13.99 -18.65
N GLY A 130 -0.73 -13.19 -19.06
CA GLY A 130 -1.40 -13.30 -20.36
C GLY A 130 -2.12 -14.64 -20.56
N THR A 131 -2.14 -15.14 -21.79
CA THR A 131 -2.71 -16.45 -22.16
C THR A 131 -1.68 -17.58 -22.10
N GLU A 132 -0.43 -17.26 -21.78
CA GLU A 132 0.70 -18.19 -21.80
C GLU A 132 0.78 -19.08 -20.54
N ALA A 133 0.07 -18.70 -19.47
CA ALA A 133 -0.01 -19.48 -18.23
C ALA A 133 -1.41 -20.03 -17.98
N THR A 134 -1.46 -21.23 -17.42
CA THR A 134 -2.71 -21.82 -16.94
C THR A 134 -3.22 -21.09 -15.71
N ASP A 135 -4.51 -21.21 -15.43
CA ASP A 135 -5.11 -20.59 -14.25
C ASP A 135 -4.55 -21.20 -12.95
N GLU A 136 -4.18 -22.48 -12.96
CA GLU A 136 -3.51 -23.12 -11.81
C GLU A 136 -2.17 -22.47 -11.50
N LEU A 137 -1.40 -22.06 -12.51
CA LEU A 137 -0.11 -21.38 -12.29
C LEU A 137 -0.33 -19.96 -11.76
N LYS A 138 -1.36 -19.25 -12.24
CA LYS A 138 -1.74 -17.93 -11.71
C LYS A 138 -2.15 -18.02 -10.25
N ASP A 139 -2.93 -19.04 -9.88
CA ASP A 139 -3.32 -19.31 -8.49
C ASP A 139 -2.11 -19.67 -7.62
N GLN A 140 -1.17 -20.46 -8.15
CA GLN A 140 0.09 -20.76 -7.46
C GLN A 140 0.91 -19.50 -7.21
N TRP A 141 0.99 -18.60 -8.19
CA TRP A 141 1.65 -17.31 -8.04
C TRP A 141 1.00 -16.47 -6.95
N GLU A 142 -0.33 -16.33 -6.96
CA GLU A 142 -1.02 -15.51 -5.95
C GLU A 142 -0.81 -16.06 -4.54
N LYS A 143 -0.89 -17.38 -4.34
CA LYS A 143 -0.57 -18.02 -3.06
C LYS A 143 0.89 -17.82 -2.65
N TRP A 144 1.81 -17.95 -3.59
CA TRP A 144 3.24 -17.74 -3.37
C TRP A 144 3.55 -16.31 -2.94
N LYS A 145 3.07 -15.34 -3.72
CA LYS A 145 3.19 -13.90 -3.46
C LYS A 145 2.63 -13.56 -2.08
N HIS A 146 1.42 -14.03 -1.79
CA HIS A 146 0.75 -13.79 -0.51
C HIS A 146 1.58 -14.32 0.68
N THR A 147 2.12 -15.53 0.58
CA THR A 147 2.95 -16.13 1.63
C THR A 147 4.24 -15.34 1.87
N ARG A 148 4.91 -14.91 0.80
CA ARG A 148 6.14 -14.11 0.88
C ARG A 148 5.87 -12.71 1.46
N LEU A 149 4.78 -12.07 1.05
CA LEU A 149 4.38 -10.77 1.58
C LEU A 149 4.01 -10.84 3.05
N ILE A 150 3.29 -11.87 3.51
CA ILE A 150 3.00 -12.06 4.94
C ILE A 150 4.30 -12.09 5.75
N THR A 151 5.31 -12.84 5.30
CA THR A 151 6.59 -12.92 6.02
C THR A 151 7.27 -11.56 6.15
N ILE A 152 7.22 -10.74 5.09
CA ILE A 152 7.79 -9.39 5.07
C ILE A 152 6.99 -8.44 5.97
N ILE A 153 5.66 -8.54 5.91
CA ILE A 153 4.75 -7.76 6.74
C ILE A 153 4.97 -8.09 8.22
N ASP A 154 5.07 -9.37 8.58
CA ASP A 154 5.32 -9.80 9.97
C ASP A 154 6.64 -9.23 10.50
N GLN A 155 7.70 -9.29 9.69
CA GLN A 155 8.98 -8.70 10.05
C GLN A 155 8.86 -7.18 10.25
N PHE A 156 8.16 -6.49 9.36
CA PHE A 156 7.91 -5.05 9.50
C PHE A 156 7.16 -4.71 10.78
N MET A 157 6.15 -5.50 11.17
CA MET A 157 5.43 -5.30 12.43
C MET A 157 6.34 -5.47 13.64
N VAL A 158 7.19 -6.51 13.63
CA VAL A 158 8.17 -6.75 14.69
C VAL A 158 9.17 -5.59 14.79
N ASP A 159 9.75 -5.19 13.67
CA ASP A 159 10.77 -4.12 13.62
C ASP A 159 10.22 -2.78 14.10
N ASN A 160 8.91 -2.54 13.92
CA ASN A 160 8.24 -1.30 14.31
C ASN A 160 7.45 -1.39 15.61
N ASN A 161 7.51 -2.52 16.31
CA ASN A 161 6.77 -2.80 17.54
C ASN A 161 5.24 -2.57 17.40
N ILE A 162 4.65 -3.07 16.31
CA ILE A 162 3.23 -2.95 16.01
C ILE A 162 2.49 -4.21 16.48
N ASP A 163 1.54 -4.04 17.39
CA ASP A 163 0.67 -5.11 17.85
C ASP A 163 -0.59 -5.22 16.97
N LEU A 164 -0.63 -6.26 16.14
CA LEU A 164 -1.77 -6.53 15.26
C LEU A 164 -3.07 -6.84 16.01
N GLU A 165 -3.02 -7.35 17.25
CA GLU A 165 -4.25 -7.71 18.00
C GLU A 165 -5.07 -6.49 18.39
N SER A 166 -4.37 -5.39 18.71
CA SER A 166 -4.99 -4.14 19.12
C SER A 166 -5.08 -3.10 18.00
N SER A 167 -4.61 -3.44 16.80
CA SER A 167 -4.62 -2.54 15.65
C SER A 167 -5.88 -2.70 14.79
N ARG A 168 -6.18 -1.65 14.01
CA ARG A 168 -7.25 -1.66 13.00
C ARG A 168 -6.84 -0.91 11.74
N VAL A 169 -7.56 -1.12 10.64
CA VAL A 169 -7.46 -0.26 9.46
C VAL A 169 -8.53 0.80 9.62
N TRP A 170 -8.12 2.05 9.44
CA TRP A 170 -9.03 3.17 9.31
C TRP A 170 -9.69 3.11 7.94
N ASP A 171 -11.01 3.04 7.94
CA ASP A 171 -11.83 2.92 6.74
C ASP A 171 -12.83 4.07 6.72
N ILE A 172 -12.73 4.91 5.70
CA ILE A 172 -13.71 5.96 5.44
C ILE A 172 -14.81 5.28 4.60
N GLY A 173 -16.03 5.19 5.14
CA GLY A 173 -17.15 4.54 4.44
C GLY A 173 -17.36 5.01 2.99
N ASN A 174 -18.10 4.22 2.22
CA ASN A 174 -18.21 4.29 0.74
C ASN A 174 -18.19 5.69 0.09
N SER A 175 -17.38 5.78 -0.98
CA SER A 175 -17.33 6.83 -2.03
C SER A 175 -17.27 8.27 -1.52
N SER A 176 -16.05 8.81 -1.44
CA SER A 176 -15.80 10.19 -1.05
C SER A 176 -15.22 11.04 -2.20
N TRP A 177 -15.49 12.34 -2.18
CA TRP A 177 -15.02 13.33 -3.15
C TRP A 177 -14.56 14.62 -2.45
N ILE A 178 -13.70 15.38 -3.14
CA ILE A 178 -13.20 16.70 -2.71
C ILE A 178 -13.45 17.69 -3.85
N GLU A 179 -14.00 18.87 -3.54
CA GLU A 179 -14.28 19.99 -4.43
C GLU A 179 -13.62 21.26 -3.86
N MET A 180 -12.98 22.04 -4.72
CA MET A 180 -12.29 23.28 -4.36
C MET A 180 -12.87 24.43 -5.18
N ASP A 181 -13.26 25.51 -4.51
CA ASP A 181 -13.72 26.74 -5.18
C ASP A 181 -12.49 27.56 -5.59
N LEU A 182 -12.22 27.66 -6.89
CA LEU A 182 -11.03 28.35 -7.44
C LEU A 182 -11.29 29.84 -7.73
N THR A 183 -12.23 30.47 -7.02
CA THR A 183 -12.67 31.85 -7.28
C THR A 183 -11.81 32.93 -6.64
#